data_AF-C0GH63-F1
#
_entry.id   AF-C0GH63-F1
#
_cell.length_a   1.000
_cell.length_b   1.000
_cell.length_c   1.000
_cell.angle_alpha   90.00
_cell.angle_beta   90.00
_cell.angle_gamma   90.00
#
_symmetry.space_group_name_H-M   'P 1'
#
loop_
_entity.id
_entity.type
_entity.pdbx_description
1 polymer ?
#
loop_
_entity_poly.entity_id
_entity_poly.type
_entity_poly.pdbx_seq_one_letter_code
_entity_poly.pdbx_strand_id
1 'polypeptide(L)'
;MAKYQIYDRRMGSVMARRRRIHYPGAIYHIITRGNNKNKIFSDEQDYKKQLLIYKDHLAPFEIDVLSYALLPNHTHLLAQVGNYELGYFMKMVQQRYTQYYNKKTNSVGHVYQGRYTAFLVKDLFYLKQLIAYINLNAKKANLEQVLGQYRWTSHYEIVNNKPFILNKAKLLRHFDNDYSKAMSEYLALLSADSNFDPEIDDYYEKDESGIAIPKNKEVVVRSLDDLAMWVAWHFNIEPRFITFSSKARNIVMARRVLIFLARYYFSIPGKEVAEFLSMTEQYVAVTTQKAWMNKDTETKKIAEAIWCEMLND
;
A
#
# COMPACT_ATOMS: atom_id res chain seq x y z
N MET A 1 -19.32 -12.17 -40.27
CA MET A 1 -19.01 -13.37 -39.46
C MET A 1 -17.50 -13.51 -39.36
N ALA A 2 -16.89 -13.05 -38.26
CA ALA A 2 -15.48 -13.28 -37.97
C ALA A 2 -15.41 -13.96 -36.59
N LYS A 3 -14.84 -15.15 -36.56
CA LYS A 3 -14.77 -16.02 -35.39
C LYS A 3 -13.84 -15.38 -34.35
N TYR A 4 -14.35 -15.19 -33.13
CA TYR A 4 -13.56 -14.83 -31.96
C TYR A 4 -12.59 -15.96 -31.65
N GLN A 5 -11.29 -15.71 -31.79
CA GLN A 5 -10.24 -16.56 -31.26
C GLN A 5 -10.18 -16.33 -29.74
N ILE A 6 -10.53 -17.38 -29.00
CA ILE A 6 -10.29 -17.48 -27.56
C ILE A 6 -8.77 -17.48 -27.37
N TYR A 7 -8.23 -16.45 -26.73
CA TYR A 7 -6.80 -16.38 -26.40
C TYR A 7 -6.44 -17.53 -25.45
N ASP A 8 -5.66 -18.48 -25.95
CA ASP A 8 -5.08 -19.61 -25.24
C ASP A 8 -4.07 -19.11 -24.18
N ARG A 9 -4.18 -19.62 -22.95
CA ARG A 9 -3.40 -19.27 -21.75
C ARG A 9 -1.91 -19.70 -21.80
N ARG A 10 -1.33 -19.97 -22.98
CA ARG A 10 -0.01 -20.64 -23.12
C ARG A 10 1.05 -19.90 -23.92
N MET A 11 0.91 -18.59 -24.13
CA MET A 11 2.06 -17.75 -24.50
C MET A 11 2.35 -16.76 -23.37
N GLY A 12 3.32 -17.12 -22.53
CA GLY A 12 3.87 -16.21 -21.54
C GLY A 12 4.44 -14.99 -22.24
N SER A 13 3.82 -13.83 -22.05
CA SER A 13 4.46 -12.57 -22.38
C SER A 13 5.76 -12.51 -21.58
N VAL A 14 6.88 -12.32 -22.27
CA VAL A 14 8.17 -12.06 -21.66
C VAL A 14 8.07 -10.68 -20.99
N MET A 15 7.51 -10.63 -19.77
CA MET A 15 7.36 -9.42 -18.98
C MET A 15 8.70 -9.03 -18.35
N ALA A 16 9.62 -8.52 -19.17
CA ALA A 16 10.72 -7.72 -18.65
C ALA A 16 10.11 -6.47 -17.99
N ARG A 17 10.19 -6.39 -16.66
CA ARG A 17 9.66 -5.24 -15.92
C ARG A 17 10.44 -3.98 -16.30
N ARG A 18 9.72 -2.84 -16.43
CA ARG A 18 10.36 -1.52 -16.59
C ARG A 18 11.41 -1.31 -15.51
N ARG A 19 12.59 -0.83 -15.93
CA ARG A 19 13.69 -0.48 -15.02
C ARG A 19 13.22 0.64 -14.09
N ARG A 20 13.54 0.54 -12.80
CA ARG A 20 13.25 1.65 -11.88
C ARG A 20 14.11 2.84 -12.29
N ILE A 21 13.51 4.03 -12.34
CA ILE A 21 14.26 5.29 -12.43
C ILE A 21 15.20 5.30 -11.22
N HIS A 22 16.47 5.68 -11.41
CA HIS A 22 17.47 5.80 -10.35
C HIS A 22 18.36 7.00 -10.65
N TYR A 23 18.57 7.84 -9.63
CA TYR A 23 19.56 8.92 -9.64
C TYR A 23 19.98 9.23 -8.19
N PRO A 24 21.23 9.62 -7.94
CA PRO A 24 21.66 10.04 -6.62
C PRO A 24 20.79 11.17 -6.08
N GLY A 25 20.34 11.01 -4.83
CA GLY A 25 19.43 11.93 -4.16
C GLY A 25 17.94 11.60 -4.34
N ALA A 26 17.57 10.64 -5.19
CA ALA A 26 16.19 10.18 -5.30
C ALA A 26 15.67 9.61 -3.97
N ILE A 27 14.42 9.90 -3.64
CA ILE A 27 13.77 9.42 -2.40
C ILE A 27 12.69 8.41 -2.77
N TYR A 28 12.70 7.25 -2.12
CA TYR A 28 11.69 6.22 -2.32
C TYR A 28 10.91 5.89 -1.06
N HIS A 29 9.60 5.76 -1.20
CA HIS A 29 8.77 5.02 -0.26
C HIS A 29 8.86 3.53 -0.57
N ILE A 30 9.41 2.76 0.35
CA ILE A 30 9.62 1.33 0.21
C ILE A 30 8.69 0.57 1.15
N ILE A 31 8.00 -0.43 0.60
CA ILE A 31 7.12 -1.30 1.36
C ILE A 31 7.56 -2.75 1.19
N THR A 32 7.66 -3.48 2.30
CA THR A 32 7.78 -4.94 2.29
C THR A 32 6.64 -5.54 3.11
N ARG A 33 6.02 -6.62 2.65
CA ARG A 33 4.86 -7.23 3.31
C ARG A 33 5.02 -8.74 3.39
N GLY A 34 4.66 -9.31 4.53
CA GLY A 34 4.71 -10.72 4.83
C GLY A 34 3.79 -11.54 3.96
N ASN A 35 4.23 -12.72 3.54
CA ASN A 35 3.48 -13.62 2.69
C ASN A 35 2.07 -13.88 3.26
N ASN A 36 1.03 -13.83 2.45
CA ASN A 36 -0.38 -13.91 2.89
C ASN A 36 -0.76 -12.90 4.01
N LYS A 37 -0.10 -11.72 4.05
CA LYS A 37 -0.27 -10.70 5.11
C LYS A 37 0.06 -11.23 6.52
N ASN A 38 0.77 -12.36 6.62
CA ASN A 38 1.18 -12.95 7.89
C ASN A 38 2.20 -12.08 8.61
N LYS A 39 2.25 -12.22 9.94
CA LYS A 39 3.27 -11.57 10.76
C LYS A 39 4.66 -12.08 10.37
N ILE A 40 5.56 -11.14 10.10
CA ILE A 40 6.99 -11.38 9.88
C ILE A 40 7.82 -10.99 11.10
N PHE A 41 7.24 -10.25 12.05
CA PHE A 41 7.81 -9.98 13.37
C PHE A 41 6.87 -10.51 14.44
N SER A 42 7.33 -11.54 15.16
CA SER A 42 6.56 -12.20 16.22
C SER A 42 6.97 -11.70 17.61
N ASP A 43 8.23 -11.30 17.77
CA ASP A 43 8.75 -10.75 19.02
C ASP A 43 9.75 -9.60 18.80
N GLU A 44 10.20 -8.99 19.89
CA GLU A 44 11.14 -7.86 19.89
C GLU A 44 12.48 -8.16 19.18
N GLN A 45 12.95 -9.42 19.17
CA GLN A 45 14.20 -9.77 18.51
C GLN A 45 14.08 -9.70 16.99
N ASP A 46 12.91 -10.00 16.44
CA ASP A 46 12.65 -9.90 15.00
C ASP A 46 12.81 -8.45 14.52
N TYR A 47 12.19 -7.50 15.22
CA TYR A 47 12.30 -6.08 14.91
C TYR A 47 13.74 -5.57 15.04
N LYS A 48 14.43 -5.92 16.14
CA LYS A 48 15.84 -5.56 16.34
C LYS A 48 16.71 -6.12 15.23
N LYS A 49 16.48 -7.37 14.81
CA LYS A 49 17.26 -8.00 13.75
C LYS A 49 17.05 -7.31 12.41
N GLN A 50 15.82 -6.95 12.07
CA GLN A 50 15.51 -6.21 10.86
C GLN A 50 16.17 -4.83 10.84
N LEU A 51 16.10 -4.08 11.94
CA LEU A 51 16.77 -2.80 12.06
C LEU A 51 18.29 -2.94 11.95
N LEU A 52 18.89 -3.93 12.59
CA LEU A 52 20.33 -4.22 12.47
C LEU A 52 20.72 -4.53 11.03
N ILE A 53 19.94 -5.37 10.33
CA ILE A 53 20.17 -5.66 8.91
C ILE A 53 20.11 -4.39 8.07
N TYR A 54 19.14 -3.48 8.32
CA TYR A 54 19.14 -2.20 7.64
C TYR A 54 20.43 -1.44 7.92
N LYS A 55 20.77 -1.24 9.19
CA LYS A 55 21.96 -0.51 9.64
C LYS A 55 23.25 -1.00 8.98
N ASP A 56 23.46 -2.32 8.93
CA ASP A 56 24.64 -2.95 8.35
C ASP A 56 24.80 -2.67 6.85
N HIS A 57 23.72 -2.30 6.15
CA HIS A 57 23.70 -2.08 4.71
C HIS A 57 23.39 -0.63 4.32
N LEU A 58 23.25 0.32 5.26
CA LEU A 58 23.01 1.72 4.90
C LEU A 58 24.24 2.36 4.24
N ALA A 59 25.38 2.36 4.93
CA ALA A 59 26.60 3.00 4.44
C ALA A 59 27.15 2.35 3.15
N PRO A 60 27.23 1.00 3.01
CA PRO A 60 27.74 0.36 1.79
C PRO A 60 26.92 0.68 0.53
N PHE A 61 25.65 1.01 0.68
CA PHE A 61 24.75 1.35 -0.44
C PHE A 61 24.41 2.85 -0.50
N GLU A 62 25.06 3.68 0.32
CA GLU A 62 24.83 5.13 0.39
C GLU A 62 23.35 5.47 0.61
N ILE A 63 22.69 4.78 1.54
CA ILE A 63 21.28 4.99 1.87
C ILE A 63 21.14 5.84 3.12
N ASP A 64 20.40 6.94 3.00
CA ASP A 64 19.93 7.72 4.14
C ASP A 64 18.48 7.38 4.44
N VAL A 65 18.19 6.91 5.65
CA VAL A 65 16.82 6.68 6.10
C VAL A 65 16.23 7.99 6.60
N LEU A 66 15.19 8.46 5.94
CA LEU A 66 14.45 9.66 6.32
C LEU A 66 13.29 9.32 7.26
N SER A 67 12.62 8.19 7.12
CA SER A 67 11.58 7.76 8.06
C SER A 67 11.34 6.26 7.95
N TYR A 68 10.84 5.61 9.00
CA TYR A 68 10.48 4.20 8.93
C TYR A 68 9.41 3.83 9.97
N ALA A 69 8.70 2.73 9.70
CA ALA A 69 7.87 2.01 10.66
C ALA A 69 7.89 0.52 10.35
N LEU A 70 8.17 -0.32 11.35
CA LEU A 70 8.07 -1.78 11.23
C LEU A 70 6.79 -2.23 11.94
N LEU A 71 5.82 -2.72 11.19
CA LEU A 71 4.56 -3.27 11.69
C LEU A 71 4.63 -4.80 11.66
N PRO A 72 3.82 -5.53 12.45
CA PRO A 72 3.95 -6.99 12.60
C PRO A 72 4.03 -7.77 11.29
N ASN A 73 3.31 -7.36 10.25
CA ASN A 73 3.26 -8.04 8.95
C ASN A 73 3.86 -7.24 7.78
N HIS A 74 4.38 -6.02 7.98
CA HIS A 74 4.96 -5.23 6.90
C HIS A 74 5.87 -4.10 7.41
N THR A 75 6.64 -3.49 6.52
CA THR A 75 7.53 -2.38 6.84
C THR A 75 7.32 -1.23 5.87
N HIS A 76 7.33 -0.01 6.38
CA HIS A 76 7.49 1.22 5.60
C HIS A 76 8.91 1.77 5.83
N LEU A 77 9.62 2.07 4.76
CA LEU A 77 10.95 2.69 4.79
C LEU A 77 10.98 3.83 3.77
N LEU A 78 11.30 5.04 4.21
CA LEU A 78 11.53 6.19 3.37
C LEU A 78 13.04 6.42 3.27
N ALA A 79 13.59 6.16 2.09
CA ALA A 79 15.03 6.11 1.89
C ALA A 79 15.45 7.04 0.75
N GLN A 80 16.45 7.86 1.01
CA GLN A 80 17.17 8.59 -0.03
C GLN A 80 18.37 7.76 -0.50
N VAL A 81 18.50 7.57 -1.81
CA VAL A 81 19.55 6.73 -2.41
C VAL A 81 20.73 7.56 -2.88
N GLY A 82 21.95 7.01 -2.77
CA GLY A 82 23.15 7.54 -3.40
C GLY A 82 23.37 6.94 -4.80
N ASN A 83 24.62 6.55 -5.08
CA ASN A 83 25.02 6.07 -6.41
C ASN A 83 24.55 4.66 -6.73
N TYR A 84 24.30 3.82 -5.72
CA TYR A 84 23.92 2.42 -5.91
C TYR A 84 22.41 2.26 -6.11
N GLU A 85 22.02 1.43 -7.09
CA GLU A 85 20.59 1.14 -7.31
C GLU A 85 19.96 0.50 -6.06
N LEU A 86 18.78 1.02 -5.67
CA LEU A 86 18.00 0.54 -4.52
C LEU A 86 17.74 -0.98 -4.51
N GLY A 87 17.71 -1.59 -5.71
CA GLY A 87 17.56 -3.03 -5.90
C GLY A 87 18.60 -3.87 -5.15
N TYR A 88 19.87 -3.43 -5.14
CA TYR A 88 20.93 -4.17 -4.50
C TYR A 88 20.80 -4.15 -2.97
N PHE A 89 20.53 -2.97 -2.40
CA PHE A 89 20.26 -2.79 -0.97
C PHE A 89 19.10 -3.69 -0.52
N MET A 90 17.95 -3.59 -1.17
CA MET A 90 16.76 -4.35 -0.77
C MET A 90 16.90 -5.85 -0.97
N LYS A 91 17.67 -6.30 -1.98
CA LYS A 91 17.99 -7.72 -2.16
C LYS A 91 18.75 -8.25 -0.95
N MET A 92 19.79 -7.53 -0.51
CA MET A 92 20.59 -7.92 0.64
C MET A 92 19.74 -7.96 1.92
N VAL A 93 18.95 -6.91 2.16
CA VAL A 93 18.07 -6.83 3.33
C VAL A 93 17.08 -8.01 3.38
N GLN A 94 16.30 -8.22 2.32
CA GLN A 94 15.26 -9.25 2.31
C GLN A 94 15.85 -10.66 2.41
N GLN A 95 17.00 -10.90 1.77
CA GLN A 95 17.69 -12.18 1.85
C GLN A 95 18.16 -12.48 3.27
N ARG A 96 18.84 -11.53 3.91
CA ARG A 96 19.37 -11.69 5.28
C ARG A 96 18.26 -11.90 6.30
N TYR A 97 17.17 -11.15 6.18
CA TYR A 97 16.04 -11.30 7.10
C TYR A 97 15.32 -12.63 6.88
N THR A 98 15.11 -13.04 5.62
CA THR A 98 14.49 -14.34 5.29
C THR A 98 15.29 -15.51 5.86
N GLN A 99 16.64 -15.46 5.75
CA GLN A 99 17.51 -16.48 6.32
C GLN A 99 17.41 -16.55 7.85
N TYR A 100 17.38 -15.39 8.51
CA TYR A 100 17.19 -15.31 9.96
C TYR A 100 15.83 -15.87 10.38
N TYR A 101 14.76 -15.41 9.74
CA TYR A 101 13.40 -15.82 10.03
C TYR A 101 13.26 -17.34 9.90
N ASN A 102 13.60 -17.90 8.74
CA ASN A 102 13.48 -19.33 8.47
C ASN A 102 14.31 -20.18 9.45
N LYS A 103 15.51 -19.73 9.83
CA LYS A 103 16.32 -20.40 10.85
C LYS A 103 15.64 -20.37 12.22
N LYS A 104 15.07 -19.24 12.61
CA LYS A 104 14.41 -19.04 13.92
C LYS A 104 13.11 -19.85 14.03
N THR A 105 12.31 -19.88 12.98
CA THR A 105 10.99 -20.53 12.96
C THR A 105 11.05 -21.99 12.50
N ASN A 106 12.23 -22.49 12.12
CA ASN A 106 12.40 -23.79 11.48
C ASN A 106 11.47 -23.97 10.25
N SER A 107 11.25 -22.89 9.50
CA SER A 107 10.43 -22.89 8.28
C SER A 107 11.27 -22.83 7.01
N VAL A 108 10.64 -23.15 5.88
CA VAL A 108 11.23 -23.02 4.55
C VAL A 108 10.31 -22.17 3.65
N GLY A 109 10.88 -21.60 2.59
CA GLY A 109 10.12 -20.83 1.60
C GLY A 109 10.11 -19.32 1.81
N HIS A 110 9.10 -18.67 1.22
CA HIS A 110 9.02 -17.21 1.13
C HIS A 110 8.43 -16.58 2.39
N VAL A 111 9.18 -15.64 2.97
CA VAL A 111 8.74 -14.81 4.11
C VAL A 111 7.91 -13.62 3.65
N TYR A 112 8.26 -13.01 2.52
CA TYR A 112 7.56 -11.87 1.94
C TYR A 112 6.63 -12.31 0.78
N GLN A 113 5.57 -11.53 0.49
CA GLN A 113 4.65 -11.76 -0.64
C GLN A 113 5.34 -11.66 -2.02
N GLY A 114 6.56 -11.12 -2.05
CA GLY A 114 7.34 -10.94 -3.25
C GLY A 114 8.46 -9.94 -3.02
N ARG A 115 8.91 -9.32 -4.10
CA ARG A 115 9.87 -8.21 -4.01
C ARG A 115 9.21 -7.01 -3.34
N TYR A 116 10.03 -6.18 -2.71
CA TYR A 116 9.61 -4.88 -2.21
C TYR A 116 8.92 -4.02 -3.30
N THR A 117 7.97 -3.21 -2.86
CA THR A 117 7.40 -2.11 -3.64
C THR A 117 8.21 -0.85 -3.36
N ALA A 118 8.45 -0.02 -4.37
CA ALA A 118 9.15 1.25 -4.21
C ALA A 118 8.52 2.33 -5.10
N PHE A 119 8.09 3.43 -4.48
CA PHE A 119 7.49 4.57 -5.14
C PHE A 119 8.44 5.77 -5.06
N LEU A 120 8.68 6.44 -6.18
CA LEU A 120 9.53 7.63 -6.24
C LEU A 120 8.74 8.82 -5.68
N VAL A 121 9.28 9.48 -4.66
CA VAL A 121 8.75 10.73 -4.10
C VAL A 121 9.01 11.87 -5.08
N LYS A 122 7.94 12.55 -5.49
CA LYS A 122 7.99 13.55 -6.58
C LYS A 122 8.24 14.97 -6.10
N ASP A 123 7.70 15.33 -4.94
CA ASP A 123 7.76 16.69 -4.42
C ASP A 123 7.82 16.74 -2.89
N LEU A 124 8.10 17.93 -2.36
CA LEU A 124 8.32 18.17 -0.93
C LEU A 124 7.03 18.07 -0.10
N PHE A 125 5.89 18.44 -0.67
CA PHE A 125 4.61 18.35 0.02
C PHE A 125 4.26 16.87 0.26
N TYR A 126 4.34 16.06 -0.80
CA TYR A 126 4.17 14.60 -0.73
C TYR A 126 5.14 13.96 0.26
N LEU A 127 6.42 14.38 0.24
CA LEU A 127 7.43 13.91 1.18
C LEU A 127 7.03 14.14 2.65
N LYS A 128 6.62 15.35 3.00
CA LYS A 128 6.20 15.69 4.38
C LYS A 128 5.00 14.85 4.80
N GLN A 129 3.96 14.77 3.96
CA GLN A 129 2.77 13.95 4.24
C GLN A 129 3.11 12.47 4.44
N LEU A 130 4.02 11.93 3.61
CA LEU A 130 4.49 10.56 3.72
C LEU A 130 5.27 10.29 5.02
N ILE A 131 6.13 11.22 5.45
CA ILE A 131 6.80 11.15 6.75
C ILE A 131 5.75 11.04 7.88
N ALA A 132 4.69 11.85 7.83
CA ALA A 132 3.63 11.80 8.83
C ALA A 132 2.90 10.45 8.80
N TYR A 133 2.48 10.00 7.62
CA TYR A 133 1.83 8.71 7.44
C TYR A 133 2.65 7.55 8.00
N ILE A 134 3.94 7.46 7.66
CA ILE A 134 4.81 6.37 8.11
C ILE A 134 4.84 6.32 9.64
N ASN A 135 4.98 7.45 10.32
CA ASN A 135 5.04 7.47 11.78
C ASN A 135 3.68 7.25 12.44
N LEU A 136 2.58 7.64 11.80
CA LEU A 136 1.21 7.43 12.30
C LEU A 136 0.70 6.00 12.07
N ASN A 137 1.38 5.18 11.27
CA ASN A 137 0.92 3.83 10.94
C ASN A 137 0.75 2.93 12.17
N ALA A 138 1.66 3.03 13.14
CA ALA A 138 1.56 2.24 14.37
C ALA A 138 0.29 2.56 15.15
N LYS A 139 -0.03 3.85 15.30
CA LYS A 139 -1.28 4.32 15.90
C LYS A 139 -2.51 3.89 15.09
N LYS A 140 -2.49 4.06 13.76
CA LYS A 140 -3.59 3.60 12.86
C LYS A 140 -3.83 2.09 12.97
N ALA A 141 -2.78 1.30 13.19
CA ALA A 141 -2.85 -0.15 13.39
C ALA A 141 -3.17 -0.55 14.84
N ASN A 142 -3.53 0.40 15.72
CA ASN A 142 -3.81 0.20 17.15
C ASN A 142 -2.64 -0.46 17.93
N LEU A 143 -1.40 -0.25 17.50
CA LEU A 143 -0.19 -0.77 18.16
C LEU A 143 0.34 0.17 19.25
N GLU A 144 -0.15 1.41 19.29
CA GLU A 144 0.08 2.39 20.34
C GLU A 144 -1.17 3.27 20.51
N GLN A 145 -1.38 3.78 21.72
CA GLN A 145 -2.45 4.74 22.03
C GLN A 145 -1.92 6.18 21.97
N VAL A 146 -0.71 6.38 22.51
CA VAL A 146 0.01 7.65 22.50
C VAL A 146 1.14 7.54 21.47
N LEU A 147 1.18 8.49 20.54
CA LEU A 147 2.20 8.53 19.50
C LEU A 147 3.59 8.62 20.12
N GLY A 148 4.52 7.79 19.65
CA GLY A 148 5.89 7.75 20.14
C GLY A 148 6.15 6.73 21.25
N GLN A 149 5.19 5.84 21.53
CA GLN A 149 5.38 4.69 22.42
C GLN A 149 5.80 3.43 21.65
N TYR A 150 5.40 3.31 20.38
CA TYR A 150 5.76 2.17 19.54
C TYR A 150 7.22 2.27 19.09
N ARG A 151 8.07 1.42 19.68
CA ARG A 151 9.54 1.45 19.57
C ARG A 151 10.08 1.31 18.15
N TRP A 152 9.28 0.79 17.23
CA TRP A 152 9.72 0.38 15.90
C TRP A 152 9.40 1.43 14.82
N THR A 153 9.41 2.72 15.20
CA THR A 153 9.19 3.86 14.29
C THR A 153 10.32 4.87 14.39
N SER A 154 10.50 5.67 13.34
CA SER A 154 11.41 6.82 13.39
C SER A 154 10.98 7.88 14.41
N HIS A 155 9.68 8.07 14.64
CA HIS A 155 9.20 9.04 15.62
C HIS A 155 9.62 8.66 17.04
N TYR A 156 9.62 7.37 17.37
CA TYR A 156 10.17 6.88 18.63
C TYR A 156 11.64 7.27 18.81
N GLU A 157 12.49 7.08 17.78
CA GLU A 157 13.90 7.51 17.84
C GLU A 157 14.03 9.00 18.15
N ILE A 158 13.19 9.83 17.52
CA ILE A 158 13.22 11.30 17.65
C ILE A 158 12.83 11.75 19.06
N VAL A 159 11.65 11.34 19.55
CA VAL A 159 11.09 11.88 20.80
C VAL A 159 11.71 11.27 22.05
N ASN A 160 12.27 10.06 21.95
CA ASN A 160 12.96 9.40 23.05
C ASN A 160 14.49 9.58 23.01
N ASN A 161 15.02 10.30 22.01
CA ASN A 161 16.45 10.47 21.77
C ASN A 161 17.23 9.13 21.73
N LYS A 162 16.68 8.16 20.98
CA LYS A 162 17.24 6.81 20.82
C LYS A 162 17.64 6.58 19.35
N PRO A 163 18.74 7.20 18.87
CA PRO A 163 19.14 7.11 17.48
C PRO A 163 19.53 5.67 17.12
N PHE A 164 19.06 5.19 15.97
CA PHE A 164 19.42 3.87 15.48
C PHE A 164 19.72 3.85 13.98
N ILE A 165 18.72 4.02 13.11
CA ILE A 165 18.93 4.07 11.63
C ILE A 165 18.54 5.40 11.00
N LEU A 166 17.80 6.26 11.71
CA LEU A 166 17.29 7.51 11.18
C LEU A 166 18.40 8.54 10.94
N ASN A 167 18.49 9.11 9.74
CA ASN A 167 19.24 10.33 9.51
C ASN A 167 18.38 11.56 9.88
N LYS A 168 18.28 11.82 11.19
CA LYS A 168 17.44 12.88 11.77
C LYS A 168 17.77 14.26 11.19
N ALA A 169 19.05 14.57 11.01
CA ALA A 169 19.48 15.85 10.47
C ALA A 169 19.06 16.05 9.01
N LYS A 170 19.00 14.97 8.21
CA LYS A 170 18.54 15.04 6.81
C LYS A 170 17.02 15.11 6.72
N LEU A 171 16.30 14.32 7.53
CA LEU A 171 14.84 14.44 7.65
C LEU A 171 14.43 15.88 8.00
N LEU A 172 15.00 16.48 9.05
CA LEU A 172 14.57 17.79 9.53
C LEU A 172 14.88 18.91 8.53
N ARG A 173 15.93 18.76 7.72
CA ARG A 173 16.25 19.71 6.64
C ARG A 173 15.17 19.79 5.54
N HIS A 174 14.27 18.82 5.44
CA HIS A 174 13.11 18.92 4.57
C HIS A 174 11.98 19.79 5.15
N PHE A 175 12.04 20.15 6.43
CA PHE A 175 11.08 21.03 7.09
C PHE A 175 11.56 22.47 7.10
N ASP A 176 12.71 22.72 7.73
CA ASP A 176 13.35 24.04 7.80
C ASP A 176 14.88 23.84 7.96
N ASN A 177 15.66 24.88 7.66
CA ASN A 177 17.12 24.90 7.91
C ASN A 177 17.42 25.16 9.40
N ASP A 178 16.54 25.86 10.11
CA ASP A 178 16.59 26.02 11.56
C ASP A 178 16.03 24.78 12.25
N TYR A 179 16.82 24.18 13.15
CA TYR A 179 16.45 22.94 13.83
C TYR A 179 15.16 23.08 14.67
N SER A 180 14.97 24.20 15.35
CA SER A 180 13.84 24.41 16.25
C SER A 180 12.54 24.57 15.44
N LYS A 181 12.59 25.34 14.35
CA LYS A 181 11.47 25.46 13.41
C LYS A 181 11.15 24.12 12.74
N ALA A 182 12.16 23.42 12.23
CA ALA A 182 12.00 22.13 11.59
C ALA A 182 11.33 21.10 12.52
N MET A 183 11.75 21.06 13.78
CA MET A 183 11.15 20.18 14.79
C MET A 183 9.70 20.58 15.09
N SER A 184 9.43 21.88 15.22
CA SER A 184 8.07 22.37 15.47
C SER A 184 7.12 22.02 14.33
N GLU A 185 7.54 22.20 13.07
CA GLU A 185 6.74 21.81 11.90
C GLU A 185 6.52 20.30 11.84
N TYR A 186 7.57 19.50 12.07
CA TYR A 186 7.48 18.05 12.09
C TYR A 186 6.45 17.54 13.12
N LEU A 187 6.46 18.10 14.34
CA LEU A 187 5.53 17.72 15.40
C LEU A 187 4.10 18.21 15.11
N ALA A 188 3.95 19.41 14.55
CA ALA A 188 2.65 19.93 14.14
C ALA A 188 2.01 19.03 13.07
N LEU A 189 2.81 18.55 12.12
CA LEU A 189 2.35 17.66 11.06
C LEU A 189 1.82 16.32 11.58
N LEU A 190 2.45 15.76 12.62
CA LEU A 190 2.02 14.49 13.24
C LEU A 190 0.80 14.64 14.15
N SER A 191 0.52 15.86 14.57
CA SER A 191 -0.64 16.19 15.41
C SER A 191 -1.86 16.57 14.57
N ALA A 192 -1.68 16.85 13.27
CA ALA A 192 -2.74 17.11 12.33
C ALA A 192 -3.42 15.79 11.91
N ASP A 193 -4.74 15.72 12.02
CA ASP A 193 -5.52 14.65 11.42
C ASP A 193 -5.47 14.79 9.89
N SER A 194 -4.57 14.03 9.25
CA SER A 194 -4.50 13.96 7.79
C SER A 194 -5.10 12.65 7.27
N ASN A 195 -5.98 12.78 6.26
CA ASN A 195 -6.53 11.66 5.48
C ASN A 195 -5.54 11.16 4.40
N PHE A 196 -4.25 11.47 4.52
CA PHE A 196 -3.25 11.08 3.53
C PHE A 196 -2.97 9.57 3.59
N ASP A 197 -3.00 8.92 2.41
CA ASP A 197 -2.66 7.51 2.23
C ASP A 197 -1.86 7.33 0.91
N PRO A 198 -0.55 7.10 0.98
CA PRO A 198 0.30 6.97 -0.20
C PRO A 198 -0.02 5.72 -1.03
N GLU A 199 -0.62 4.67 -0.44
CA GLU A 199 -1.04 3.50 -1.22
C GLU A 199 -2.17 3.86 -2.21
N ILE A 200 -2.91 4.95 -1.94
CA ILE A 200 -3.91 5.53 -2.85
C ILE A 200 -3.29 6.66 -3.68
N ASP A 201 -2.56 7.59 -3.05
CA ASP A 201 -2.07 8.80 -3.75
C ASP A 201 -0.92 8.54 -4.75
N ASP A 202 -0.17 7.43 -4.64
CA ASP A 202 0.87 7.10 -5.64
C ASP A 202 0.33 6.51 -6.94
N TYR A 203 -0.84 5.86 -6.88
CA TYR A 203 -1.49 5.27 -8.05
C TYR A 203 -2.54 6.19 -8.68
N TYR A 204 -3.03 7.19 -7.93
CA TYR A 204 -4.16 8.02 -8.32
C TYR A 204 -3.82 9.53 -8.16
N GLU A 205 -4.41 10.39 -8.98
CA GLU A 205 -4.45 11.85 -8.84
C GLU A 205 -5.86 12.26 -8.44
N LYS A 206 -6.06 13.47 -7.91
CA LYS A 206 -7.41 13.94 -7.60
C LYS A 206 -7.93 14.78 -8.76
N ASP A 207 -9.14 14.51 -9.22
CA ASP A 207 -9.83 15.39 -10.16
C ASP A 207 -10.23 16.72 -9.49
N GLU A 208 -10.83 17.63 -10.26
CA GLU A 208 -11.27 18.95 -9.76
C GLU A 208 -12.31 18.86 -8.62
N SER A 209 -12.95 17.70 -8.45
CA SER A 209 -13.91 17.42 -7.37
C SER A 209 -13.26 16.76 -6.15
N GLY A 210 -11.94 16.52 -6.17
CA GLY A 210 -11.19 15.90 -5.08
C GLY A 210 -11.22 14.36 -5.07
N ILE A 211 -11.68 13.73 -6.15
CA ILE A 211 -11.86 12.28 -6.26
C ILE A 211 -10.63 11.64 -6.88
N ALA A 212 -10.16 10.56 -6.26
CA ALA A 212 -8.97 9.84 -6.71
C ALA A 212 -9.24 9.09 -8.03
N ILE A 213 -8.58 9.53 -9.11
CA ILE A 213 -8.57 8.96 -10.47
C ILE A 213 -7.20 8.35 -10.80
N PRO A 214 -7.11 7.19 -11.49
CA PRO A 214 -5.81 6.55 -11.73
C PRO A 214 -4.87 7.41 -12.60
N LYS A 215 -3.60 7.58 -12.20
CA LYS A 215 -2.58 8.33 -12.97
C LYS A 215 -2.17 7.66 -14.29
N ASN A 216 -2.47 6.37 -14.45
CA ASN A 216 -2.24 5.61 -15.68
C ASN A 216 -3.48 4.77 -15.96
N LYS A 217 -3.99 4.85 -17.20
CA LYS A 217 -5.17 4.09 -17.66
C LYS A 217 -4.96 2.57 -17.75
N GLU A 218 -3.71 2.11 -17.72
CA GLU A 218 -3.37 0.68 -17.64
C GLU A 218 -3.60 0.10 -16.22
N VAL A 219 -4.80 0.24 -15.66
CA VAL A 219 -5.15 -0.40 -14.37
C VAL A 219 -5.57 -1.84 -14.63
N VAL A 220 -4.61 -2.76 -14.57
CA VAL A 220 -4.90 -4.19 -14.48
C VAL A 220 -5.52 -4.46 -13.11
N VAL A 221 -6.78 -4.87 -13.04
CA VAL A 221 -7.42 -5.32 -11.79
C VAL A 221 -6.68 -6.57 -11.28
N ARG A 222 -5.92 -6.43 -10.20
CA ARG A 222 -5.09 -7.50 -9.60
C ARG A 222 -5.63 -7.94 -8.24
N SER A 223 -6.57 -7.20 -7.66
CA SER A 223 -7.10 -7.40 -6.32
C SER A 223 -8.53 -6.82 -6.16
N LEU A 224 -9.19 -7.16 -5.06
CA LEU A 224 -10.47 -6.55 -4.68
C LEU A 224 -10.33 -5.04 -4.37
N ASP A 225 -9.17 -4.63 -3.90
CA ASP A 225 -8.85 -3.21 -3.70
C ASP A 225 -8.90 -2.46 -5.05
N ASP A 226 -8.22 -2.98 -6.09
CA ASP A 226 -8.24 -2.37 -7.43
C ASP A 226 -9.66 -2.29 -8.00
N LEU A 227 -10.45 -3.35 -7.79
CA LEU A 227 -11.83 -3.42 -8.25
C LEU A 227 -12.73 -2.42 -7.51
N ALA A 228 -12.54 -2.26 -6.20
CA ALA A 228 -13.25 -1.26 -5.42
C ALA A 228 -12.95 0.15 -5.92
N MET A 229 -11.71 0.42 -6.32
CA MET A 229 -11.33 1.73 -6.80
C MET A 229 -12.01 2.08 -8.12
N TRP A 230 -12.08 1.15 -9.07
CA TRP A 230 -12.84 1.34 -10.31
C TRP A 230 -14.32 1.62 -10.06
N VAL A 231 -14.93 0.87 -9.15
CA VAL A 231 -16.34 1.06 -8.81
C VAL A 231 -16.55 2.39 -8.09
N ALA A 232 -15.65 2.77 -7.20
CA ALA A 232 -15.75 4.03 -6.48
C ALA A 232 -15.64 5.23 -7.41
N TRP A 233 -14.73 5.16 -8.39
CA TRP A 233 -14.56 6.17 -9.42
C TRP A 233 -15.84 6.36 -10.25
N HIS A 234 -16.43 5.26 -10.75
CA HIS A 234 -17.67 5.33 -11.54
C HIS A 234 -18.85 5.92 -10.74
N PHE A 235 -18.89 5.69 -9.43
CA PHE A 235 -19.95 6.20 -8.55
C PHE A 235 -19.65 7.58 -7.95
N ASN A 236 -18.52 8.19 -8.30
CA ASN A 236 -18.09 9.49 -7.79
C ASN A 236 -18.03 9.51 -6.24
N ILE A 237 -17.49 8.44 -5.65
CA ILE A 237 -17.34 8.27 -4.20
C ILE A 237 -15.89 7.94 -3.83
N GLU A 238 -15.50 8.25 -2.59
CA GLU A 238 -14.19 7.87 -2.08
C GLU A 238 -14.10 6.33 -1.88
N PRO A 239 -13.03 5.65 -2.35
CA PRO A 239 -12.92 4.18 -2.30
C PRO A 239 -13.16 3.56 -0.93
N ARG A 240 -12.74 4.25 0.14
CA ARG A 240 -12.95 3.79 1.52
C ARG A 240 -14.43 3.57 1.85
N PHE A 241 -15.34 4.31 1.24
CA PHE A 241 -16.78 4.16 1.49
C PHE A 241 -17.36 2.85 0.95
N ILE A 242 -16.66 2.16 0.04
CA ILE A 242 -17.08 0.84 -0.42
C ILE A 242 -16.94 -0.20 0.69
N THR A 243 -15.90 -0.12 1.52
CA THR A 243 -15.68 -1.10 2.60
C THR A 243 -16.42 -0.74 3.89
N PHE A 244 -16.71 0.53 4.14
CA PHE A 244 -17.51 0.98 5.30
C PHE A 244 -19.03 0.82 5.13
N SER A 245 -19.72 0.51 6.23
CA SER A 245 -21.18 0.39 6.25
C SER A 245 -21.85 1.77 6.07
N SER A 246 -22.71 1.89 5.06
CA SER A 246 -23.49 3.09 4.80
C SER A 246 -24.86 2.75 4.23
N LYS A 247 -25.86 3.58 4.54
CA LYS A 247 -27.22 3.48 3.99
C LYS A 247 -27.43 4.40 2.78
N ALA A 248 -26.42 5.19 2.39
CA ALA A 248 -26.53 6.08 1.23
C ALA A 248 -26.74 5.25 -0.05
N ARG A 249 -27.74 5.62 -0.84
CA ARG A 249 -28.20 4.84 -2.00
C ARG A 249 -27.09 4.58 -3.02
N ASN A 250 -26.25 5.59 -3.28
CA ASN A 250 -25.10 5.49 -4.19
C ASN A 250 -24.03 4.51 -3.66
N ILE A 251 -23.70 4.54 -2.36
CA ILE A 251 -22.72 3.63 -1.76
C ILE A 251 -23.25 2.18 -1.74
N VAL A 252 -24.53 1.99 -1.41
CA VAL A 252 -25.17 0.66 -1.45
C VAL A 252 -25.14 0.10 -2.88
N MET A 253 -25.40 0.94 -3.88
CA MET A 253 -25.31 0.53 -5.29
C MET A 253 -23.88 0.18 -5.70
N ALA A 254 -22.90 1.02 -5.36
CA ALA A 254 -21.48 0.76 -5.61
C ALA A 254 -21.05 -0.61 -5.03
N ARG A 255 -21.42 -0.90 -3.77
CA ARG A 255 -21.11 -2.19 -3.14
C ARG A 255 -21.74 -3.39 -3.87
N ARG A 256 -22.97 -3.25 -4.39
CA ARG A 256 -23.63 -4.30 -5.18
C ARG A 256 -22.94 -4.51 -6.53
N VAL A 257 -22.53 -3.42 -7.18
CA VAL A 257 -21.77 -3.46 -8.45
C VAL A 257 -20.41 -4.14 -8.24
N LEU A 258 -19.69 -3.81 -7.17
CA LEU A 258 -18.45 -4.50 -6.82
C LEU A 258 -18.66 -5.99 -6.62
N ILE A 259 -19.66 -6.38 -5.84
CA ILE A 259 -20.00 -7.80 -5.63
C ILE A 259 -20.22 -8.49 -6.97
N PHE A 260 -20.98 -7.87 -7.87
CA PHE A 260 -21.25 -8.46 -9.19
C PHE A 260 -19.97 -8.61 -10.02
N LEU A 261 -19.17 -7.55 -10.14
CA LEU A 261 -17.91 -7.58 -10.88
C LEU A 261 -16.97 -8.65 -10.33
N ALA A 262 -16.75 -8.66 -9.02
CA ALA A 262 -15.85 -9.58 -8.34
C ALA A 262 -16.26 -11.04 -8.56
N ARG A 263 -17.55 -11.33 -8.42
CA ARG A 263 -18.09 -12.69 -8.52
C ARG A 263 -18.19 -13.19 -9.95
N TYR A 264 -18.57 -12.33 -10.89
CA TYR A 264 -18.92 -12.73 -12.25
C TYR A 264 -17.76 -12.62 -13.24
N TYR A 265 -17.07 -11.47 -13.25
CA TYR A 265 -16.01 -11.22 -14.22
C TYR A 265 -14.63 -11.67 -13.71
N PHE A 266 -14.40 -11.61 -12.39
CA PHE A 266 -13.12 -11.98 -11.78
C PHE A 266 -13.13 -13.32 -11.05
N SER A 267 -14.29 -13.98 -10.92
CA SER A 267 -14.45 -15.28 -10.26
C SER A 267 -13.92 -15.34 -8.81
N ILE A 268 -13.89 -14.21 -8.09
CA ILE A 268 -13.35 -14.11 -6.72
C ILE A 268 -14.30 -14.81 -5.73
N PRO A 269 -13.83 -15.68 -4.82
CA PRO A 269 -14.68 -16.38 -3.86
C PRO A 269 -15.59 -15.45 -3.02
N GLY A 270 -16.85 -15.85 -2.81
CA GLY A 270 -17.84 -15.04 -2.09
C GLY A 270 -17.42 -14.70 -0.65
N LYS A 271 -16.73 -15.63 0.01
CA LYS A 271 -16.10 -15.42 1.32
C LYS A 271 -15.10 -14.26 1.32
N GLU A 272 -14.23 -14.20 0.31
CA GLU A 272 -13.21 -13.15 0.19
C GLU A 272 -13.86 -11.78 -0.05
N VAL A 273 -14.90 -11.72 -0.89
CA VAL A 273 -15.69 -10.50 -1.13
C VAL A 273 -16.42 -10.05 0.14
N ALA A 274 -16.96 -11.00 0.91
CA ALA A 274 -17.66 -10.72 2.15
C ALA A 274 -16.72 -10.16 3.23
N GLU A 275 -15.53 -10.77 3.39
CA GLU A 275 -14.47 -10.29 4.28
C GLU A 275 -14.02 -8.87 3.88
N PHE A 276 -13.77 -8.63 2.58
CA PHE A 276 -13.36 -7.33 2.07
C PHE A 276 -14.37 -6.22 2.35
N LEU A 277 -15.66 -6.49 2.14
CA LEU A 277 -16.73 -5.52 2.35
C LEU A 277 -17.22 -5.44 3.81
N SER A 278 -16.68 -6.25 4.73
CA SER A 278 -17.24 -6.40 6.07
C SER A 278 -18.74 -6.75 6.06
N MET A 279 -19.14 -7.72 5.24
CA MET A 279 -20.53 -8.20 5.10
C MET A 279 -20.63 -9.71 5.35
N THR A 280 -21.85 -10.23 5.43
CA THR A 280 -22.08 -11.68 5.48
C THR A 280 -21.98 -12.31 4.09
N GLU A 281 -21.47 -13.54 4.02
CA GLU A 281 -21.44 -14.33 2.79
C GLU A 281 -22.84 -14.52 2.18
N GLN A 282 -23.85 -14.63 3.04
CA GLN A 282 -25.25 -14.71 2.63
C GLN A 282 -25.70 -13.46 1.87
N TYR A 283 -25.30 -12.26 2.32
CA TYR A 283 -25.63 -11.02 1.63
C TYR A 283 -24.98 -10.96 0.23
N VAL A 284 -23.70 -11.36 0.14
CA VAL A 284 -22.96 -11.43 -1.13
C VAL A 284 -23.63 -12.43 -2.09
N ALA A 285 -24.02 -13.61 -1.60
CA ALA A 285 -24.70 -14.63 -2.40
C ALA A 285 -26.05 -14.15 -2.94
N VAL A 286 -26.89 -13.55 -2.09
CA VAL A 286 -28.21 -13.03 -2.48
C VAL A 286 -28.07 -11.90 -3.50
N THR A 287 -27.11 -10.99 -3.30
CA THR A 287 -26.86 -9.87 -4.20
C THR A 287 -26.41 -10.36 -5.58
N THR A 288 -25.50 -11.34 -5.60
CA THR A 288 -25.03 -12.00 -6.84
C THR A 288 -26.20 -12.66 -7.57
N GLN A 289 -27.05 -13.40 -6.85
CA GLN A 289 -28.19 -14.12 -7.43
C GLN A 289 -29.25 -13.17 -8.00
N LYS A 290 -29.54 -12.05 -7.31
CA LYS A 290 -30.52 -11.04 -7.78
C LYS A 290 -30.09 -10.39 -9.09
N ALA A 291 -28.82 -10.03 -9.22
CA ALA A 291 -28.27 -9.48 -10.46
C ALA A 291 -28.25 -10.53 -11.59
N TRP A 292 -27.90 -11.78 -11.28
CA TRP A 292 -27.89 -12.88 -12.25
C TRP A 292 -29.29 -13.22 -12.80
N MET A 293 -30.31 -13.22 -11.95
CA MET A 293 -31.70 -13.47 -12.33
C MET A 293 -32.40 -12.28 -13.00
N ASN A 294 -31.67 -11.21 -13.36
CA ASN A 294 -32.22 -9.94 -13.85
C ASN A 294 -33.30 -9.34 -12.93
N LYS A 295 -33.25 -9.64 -11.63
CA LYS A 295 -34.09 -8.99 -10.61
C LYS A 295 -33.48 -7.67 -10.11
N ASP A 296 -32.27 -7.38 -10.58
CA ASP A 296 -31.51 -6.17 -10.28
C ASP A 296 -30.75 -5.70 -11.53
N THR A 297 -31.54 -5.25 -12.52
CA THR A 297 -31.04 -4.87 -13.84
C THR A 297 -30.19 -3.60 -13.82
N GLU A 298 -30.42 -2.71 -12.85
CA GLU A 298 -29.66 -1.47 -12.68
C GLU A 298 -28.20 -1.76 -12.28
N THR A 299 -27.97 -2.56 -11.23
CA THR A 299 -26.63 -3.00 -10.82
C THR A 299 -25.90 -3.72 -11.96
N LYS A 300 -26.60 -4.61 -12.67
CA LYS A 300 -26.01 -5.39 -13.76
C LYS A 300 -25.54 -4.49 -14.91
N LYS A 301 -26.38 -3.54 -15.35
CA LYS A 301 -26.04 -2.60 -16.42
C LYS A 301 -24.83 -1.74 -16.07
N ILE A 302 -24.77 -1.25 -14.84
CA ILE A 302 -23.65 -0.42 -14.37
C ILE A 302 -22.37 -1.26 -14.31
N ALA A 303 -22.44 -2.49 -13.81
CA ALA A 303 -21.29 -3.39 -13.79
C ALA A 303 -20.80 -3.75 -15.19
N GLU A 304 -21.70 -4.00 -16.15
CA GLU A 304 -21.35 -4.22 -17.56
C GLU A 304 -20.65 -3.01 -18.17
N ALA A 305 -21.13 -1.79 -17.88
CA ALA A 305 -20.50 -0.55 -18.34
C ALA A 305 -19.07 -0.40 -17.80
N ILE A 306 -18.89 -0.55 -16.48
CA ILE A 306 -17.56 -0.49 -15.83
C ILE A 306 -16.63 -1.57 -16.39
N TRP A 307 -17.13 -2.79 -16.60
CA TRP A 307 -16.34 -3.87 -17.19
C TRP A 307 -15.91 -3.54 -18.63
N CYS A 308 -16.79 -2.95 -19.44
CA CYS A 308 -16.44 -2.50 -20.78
C CYS A 308 -15.42 -1.35 -20.75
N GLU A 309 -15.52 -0.42 -19.79
CA GLU A 309 -14.51 0.62 -19.58
C GLU A 309 -13.14 0.00 -19.25
N MET A 310 -13.09 -1.00 -18.35
CA MET A 310 -11.85 -1.73 -18.00
C MET A 310 -11.19 -2.48 -19.15
N LEU A 311 -11.94 -2.87 -20.19
CA LEU A 311 -11.43 -3.66 -21.32
C LEU A 311 -11.00 -2.82 -22.52
N ASN A 312 -11.45 -1.56 -22.60
CA ASN A 312 -11.18 -0.66 -23.72
C ASN A 312 -10.04 0.33 -23.44
N ASP A 313 -9.54 0.37 -22.20
CA ASP A 313 -8.32 1.07 -21.76
C ASP A 313 -7.13 0.10 -21.62
#